data_AF-A0A1A8FZR5-F1
#
_entry.id   AF-A0A1A8FZR5-F1
#
_cell.length_a   1.000
_cell.length_b   1.000
_cell.length_c   1.000
_cell.angle_alpha   90.00
_cell.angle_beta   90.00
_cell.angle_gamma   90.00
#
_symmetry.space_group_name_H-M   'P 1'
#
loop_
_entity.id
_entity.type
_entity.pdbx_description
1 polymer ?
#
loop_
_entity_poly.entity_id
_entity_poly.type
_entity_poly.pdbx_seq_one_letter_code
_entity_poly.pdbx_strand_id
1 'polypeptide(L)'
;EDLSHNSLIRRAASALTDSSSTFLSQATLALTDALTDYSKAVHSRIAFQRKYLSSLGKMSPAEEESLQQAVRDWRAEAAERLNECKRYESTWINAVNLSKMAAEAAYASGAHQASILVRTNIQ
;
A
#
# COMPACT_ATOMS: atom_id res chain seq x y z
N GLU A 1 15.85 35.04 14.55
CA GLU A 1 14.64 34.24 14.27
C GLU A 1 13.45 34.86 14.99
N ASP A 2 12.27 34.89 14.36
CA ASP A 2 11.02 35.24 15.04
C ASP A 2 10.51 34.02 15.82
N LEU A 3 10.51 34.14 17.15
CA LEU A 3 10.11 33.11 18.11
C LEU A 3 8.70 33.34 18.65
N SER A 4 7.90 34.19 18.01
CA SER A 4 6.49 34.35 18.36
C SER A 4 5.76 33.01 18.30
N HIS A 5 4.76 32.82 19.16
CA HIS A 5 3.96 31.60 19.17
C HIS A 5 3.35 31.29 17.79
N ASN A 6 2.91 32.31 17.05
CA ASN A 6 2.39 32.16 15.70
C ASN A 6 3.47 31.65 14.71
N SER A 7 4.69 32.18 14.79
CA SER A 7 5.81 31.70 13.97
C SER A 7 6.16 30.24 14.28
N LEU A 8 6.17 29.87 15.56
CA LEU A 8 6.44 28.49 16.01
C LEU A 8 5.33 27.53 15.59
N ILE A 9 4.06 27.90 15.73
CA ILE A 9 2.90 27.10 15.28
C ILE A 9 2.96 26.88 13.77
N ARG A 10 3.24 27.94 13.00
CA ARG A 10 3.39 27.83 11.54
C ARG A 10 4.53 26.89 11.15
N ARG A 11 5.69 26.97 11.82
CA ARG A 11 6.82 26.04 11.62
C ARG A 11 6.44 24.60 11.94
N ALA A 12 5.75 24.37 13.06
CA ALA A 12 5.30 23.04 13.43
C ALA A 12 4.31 22.46 12.39
N ALA A 13 3.39 23.29 11.89
CA ALA A 13 2.46 22.88 10.83
C ALA A 13 3.18 22.52 9.52
N SER A 14 4.21 23.28 9.12
CA SER A 14 5.05 22.92 7.96
C SER A 14 5.82 21.62 8.16
N ALA A 15 6.42 21.40 9.34
CA ALA A 15 7.10 20.14 9.63
C ALA A 15 6.14 18.94 9.60
N LEU A 16 4.89 19.14 10.06
CA LEU A 16 3.84 18.14 9.99
C LEU A 16 3.49 17.79 8.53
N THR A 17 3.37 18.77 7.64
CA THR A 17 3.09 18.51 6.21
C THR A 17 4.21 17.77 5.50
N ASP A 18 5.47 18.05 5.84
CA ASP A 18 6.62 17.37 5.24
C ASP A 18 6.67 15.90 5.70
N SER A 19 6.43 15.68 7.00
CA SER A 19 6.40 14.35 7.60
C SER A 19 5.22 13.52 7.08
N SER A 20 4.03 14.12 6.98
CA SER A 20 2.85 13.43 6.45
C SER A 20 3.01 13.08 4.97
N SER A 21 3.59 13.98 4.17
CA SER A 21 3.88 13.73 2.75
C SER A 21 4.85 12.56 2.59
N THR A 22 5.95 12.54 3.37
CA THR A 22 6.91 11.44 3.35
C THR A 22 6.24 10.11 3.73
N PHE A 23 5.43 10.10 4.79
CA PHE A 23 4.73 8.90 5.23
C PHE A 23 3.73 8.41 4.17
N LEU A 24 2.98 9.32 3.53
CA LEU A 24 2.06 9.00 2.45
C LEU A 24 2.78 8.41 1.24
N SER A 25 3.92 8.97 0.82
CA SER A 25 4.72 8.43 -0.28
C SER A 25 5.20 7.00 0.01
N GLN A 26 5.73 6.76 1.22
CA GLN A 26 6.20 5.43 1.61
C GLN A 26 5.06 4.41 1.73
N ALA A 27 3.91 4.80 2.31
CA ALA A 27 2.75 3.93 2.40
C ALA A 27 2.16 3.61 1.01
N THR A 28 2.16 4.58 0.09
CA THR A 28 1.70 4.39 -1.29
C THR A 28 2.60 3.43 -2.06
N LEU A 29 3.91 3.58 -1.92
CA LEU A 29 4.88 2.67 -2.54
C LEU A 29 4.72 1.24 -1.99
N ALA A 30 4.70 1.08 -0.67
CA ALA A 30 4.54 -0.23 -0.03
C ALA A 30 3.22 -0.93 -0.42
N LEU A 31 2.12 -0.18 -0.51
CA LEU A 31 0.84 -0.71 -0.98
C LEU A 31 0.91 -1.13 -2.46
N THR A 32 1.53 -0.31 -3.31
CA THR A 32 1.67 -0.60 -4.75
C THR A 32 2.51 -1.84 -4.99
N ASP A 33 3.62 -1.98 -4.27
CA ASP A 33 4.50 -3.16 -4.35
C ASP A 33 3.77 -4.42 -3.87
N ALA A 34 3.05 -4.34 -2.74
CA ALA A 34 2.26 -5.46 -2.23
C ALA A 34 1.15 -5.90 -3.19
N LEU A 35 0.42 -4.95 -3.78
CA LEU A 35 -0.61 -5.22 -4.79
C LEU A 35 -0.01 -5.85 -6.05
N THR A 36 1.16 -5.37 -6.46
CA THR A 36 1.90 -5.92 -7.61
C THR A 36 2.27 -7.38 -7.36
N ASP A 37 2.80 -7.69 -6.18
CA ASP A 37 3.18 -9.06 -5.84
C ASP A 37 1.98 -9.99 -5.64
N TYR A 38 0.91 -9.51 -5.02
CA TYR A 38 -0.36 -10.25 -4.95
C TYR A 38 -0.90 -10.56 -6.35
N SER A 39 -0.86 -9.58 -7.26
CA SER A 39 -1.25 -9.76 -8.66
C SER A 39 -0.39 -10.82 -9.35
N LYS A 40 0.93 -10.83 -9.17
CA LYS A 40 1.82 -11.88 -9.71
C LYS A 40 1.44 -13.27 -9.18
N ALA A 41 1.18 -13.40 -7.87
CA ALA A 41 0.77 -14.66 -7.25
C ALA A 41 -0.55 -15.18 -7.84
N VAL A 42 -1.54 -14.30 -8.00
CA VAL A 42 -2.84 -14.64 -8.61
C VAL A 42 -2.68 -15.05 -10.07
N HIS A 43 -1.92 -14.30 -10.87
CA HIS A 43 -1.66 -14.65 -12.28
C HIS A 43 -0.94 -15.98 -12.43
N SER A 44 0.06 -16.25 -11.59
CA SER A 44 0.80 -17.51 -11.59
C SER A 44 -0.13 -18.69 -11.30
N ARG A 45 -1.03 -18.53 -10.32
CA ARG A 45 -2.07 -19.52 -10.01
C ARG A 45 -3.04 -19.75 -11.18
N ILE A 46 -3.50 -18.69 -11.84
CA ILE A 46 -4.40 -18.82 -13.01
C ILE A 46 -3.70 -19.57 -14.14
N ALA A 47 -2.45 -19.21 -14.46
CA ALA A 47 -1.67 -19.86 -15.50
C ALA A 47 -1.50 -21.36 -15.21
N PHE A 48 -1.21 -21.70 -13.95
CA PHE A 48 -1.15 -23.09 -13.53
C PHE A 48 -2.48 -23.82 -13.67
N GLN A 49 -3.58 -23.24 -13.18
CA GLN A 49 -4.91 -23.86 -13.27
C GLN A 49 -5.29 -24.17 -14.72
N ARG A 50 -4.97 -23.28 -15.66
CA ARG A 50 -5.16 -23.51 -17.11
C ARG A 50 -4.33 -24.69 -17.62
N LYS A 51 -3.06 -24.77 -17.22
CA LYS A 51 -2.18 -25.90 -17.58
C LYS A 51 -2.71 -27.21 -17.01
N TYR A 52 -3.13 -27.22 -15.75
CA TYR A 52 -3.71 -28.39 -15.10
C TYR A 52 -4.95 -28.90 -15.84
N LEU A 53 -5.90 -28.02 -16.15
CA LEU A 53 -7.11 -28.39 -16.90
C LEU A 53 -6.78 -29.04 -18.25
N SER A 54 -5.72 -28.58 -18.93
CA SER A 54 -5.25 -29.14 -20.20
C SER A 54 -4.62 -30.55 -20.07
N SER A 55 -4.16 -30.90 -18.86
CA SER A 55 -3.48 -32.15 -18.52
C SER A 55 -4.39 -33.16 -17.83
N LEU A 56 -5.66 -32.84 -17.58
CA LEU A 56 -6.61 -33.75 -16.94
C LEU A 56 -6.68 -35.11 -17.67
N GLY A 57 -6.63 -36.19 -16.90
CA GLY A 57 -6.64 -37.57 -17.40
C GLY A 57 -5.33 -38.04 -18.06
N LYS A 58 -4.29 -37.20 -18.10
CA LYS A 58 -2.97 -37.51 -18.69
C LYS A 58 -1.85 -37.60 -17.66
N MET A 59 -2.19 -37.48 -16.37
CA MET A 59 -1.23 -37.42 -15.26
C MET A 59 -1.23 -38.75 -14.49
N SER A 60 -0.05 -39.16 -14.03
CA SER A 60 0.12 -40.24 -13.07
C SER A 60 -0.35 -39.83 -11.67
N PRO A 61 -0.65 -40.79 -10.78
CA PRO A 61 -1.04 -40.48 -9.39
C PRO A 61 -0.02 -39.61 -8.63
N ALA A 62 1.27 -39.83 -8.85
CA ALA A 62 2.33 -39.05 -8.21
C ALA A 62 2.37 -37.59 -8.72
N GLU A 63 2.12 -37.38 -10.01
CA GLU A 63 2.02 -36.03 -10.57
C GLU A 63 0.77 -35.30 -10.08
N GLU A 64 -0.34 -36.02 -9.87
CA GLU A 64 -1.56 -35.47 -9.30
C GLU A 64 -1.37 -35.06 -7.83
N GLU A 65 -0.68 -35.88 -7.02
CA GLU A 65 -0.37 -35.54 -5.63
C GLU A 65 0.54 -34.30 -5.52
N SER A 66 1.60 -34.24 -6.33
CA SER A 66 2.50 -33.09 -6.41
C SER A 66 1.75 -31.81 -6.78
N LEU A 67 0.82 -31.91 -7.73
CA LEU A 67 -0.04 -30.82 -8.15
C LEU A 67 -1.00 -30.36 -7.03
N GLN A 68 -1.62 -31.30 -6.32
CA GLN A 68 -2.47 -30.96 -5.17
C GLN A 68 -1.67 -30.22 -4.08
N GLN A 69 -0.41 -30.60 -3.85
CA GLN A 69 0.48 -29.88 -2.94
C GLN A 69 0.77 -28.46 -3.45
N ALA A 70 1.15 -28.31 -4.72
CA ALA A 70 1.39 -26.99 -5.30
C ALA A 70 0.17 -26.06 -5.22
N VAL A 71 -1.05 -26.60 -5.38
CA VAL A 71 -2.28 -25.84 -5.20
C VAL A 71 -2.49 -25.37 -3.75
N ARG A 72 -2.14 -26.20 -2.76
CA ARG A 72 -2.17 -25.80 -1.35
C ARG A 72 -1.18 -24.67 -1.09
N ASP A 73 0.04 -24.80 -1.59
CA ASP A 73 1.12 -23.82 -1.40
C ASP A 73 0.76 -22.47 -2.04
N TRP A 74 0.25 -22.44 -3.27
CA TRP A 74 -0.20 -21.17 -3.88
C TRP A 74 -1.40 -20.55 -3.21
N ARG A 75 -2.31 -21.36 -2.63
CA ARG A 75 -3.42 -20.81 -1.85
C ARG A 75 -2.91 -20.13 -0.59
N ALA A 76 -1.93 -20.74 0.08
CA ALA A 76 -1.28 -20.14 1.24
C ALA A 76 -0.56 -18.83 0.86
N GLU A 77 0.27 -18.86 -0.18
CA GLU A 77 1.00 -17.67 -0.67
C GLU A 77 0.06 -16.53 -1.05
N ALA A 78 -0.98 -16.80 -1.84
CA ALA A 78 -1.93 -15.76 -2.24
C ALA A 78 -2.70 -15.18 -1.04
N ALA A 79 -3.01 -16.00 -0.03
CA ALA A 79 -3.65 -15.54 1.19
C ALA A 79 -2.73 -14.65 2.04
N GLU A 80 -1.45 -15.02 2.14
CA GLU A 80 -0.43 -14.22 2.83
C GLU A 80 -0.25 -12.84 2.16
N ARG A 81 -0.03 -12.82 0.84
CA ARG A 81 0.10 -11.57 0.08
C ARG A 81 -1.14 -10.68 0.17
N LEU A 82 -2.33 -11.28 0.19
CA LEU A 82 -3.57 -10.53 0.39
C LEU A 82 -3.62 -9.89 1.78
N ASN A 83 -3.16 -10.59 2.81
CA ASN A 83 -3.09 -10.04 4.17
C ASN A 83 -2.08 -8.89 4.25
N GLU A 84 -0.95 -8.98 3.56
CA GLU A 84 0.00 -7.87 3.44
C GLU A 84 -0.62 -6.65 2.73
N CYS A 85 -1.34 -6.88 1.62
CA CYS A 85 -2.07 -5.81 0.92
C CYS A 85 -3.02 -5.08 1.88
N LYS A 86 -3.83 -5.82 2.65
CA LYS A 86 -4.76 -5.24 3.63
C LYS A 86 -4.05 -4.44 4.72
N ARG A 87 -2.89 -4.92 5.19
CA ARG A 87 -2.07 -4.22 6.19
C ARG A 87 -1.54 -2.89 5.64
N TYR A 88 -1.00 -2.89 4.42
CA TYR A 88 -0.51 -1.67 3.78
C TYR A 88 -1.64 -0.73 3.36
N GLU A 89 -2.80 -1.26 2.96
CA GLU A 89 -3.99 -0.47 2.66
C GLU A 89 -4.47 0.30 3.89
N SER A 90 -4.58 -0.37 5.04
CA SER A 90 -4.89 0.30 6.31
C SER A 90 -3.86 1.38 6.67
N THR A 91 -2.57 1.11 6.45
CA THR A 91 -1.49 2.07 6.67
C THR A 91 -1.61 3.29 5.74
N TRP A 92 -1.92 3.05 4.47
CA TRP A 92 -2.10 4.08 3.45
C TRP A 92 -3.33 4.96 3.76
N ILE A 93 -4.45 4.38 4.17
CA ILE A 93 -5.64 5.12 4.62
C ILE A 93 -5.29 6.06 5.78
N ASN A 94 -4.53 5.56 6.75
CA ASN A 94 -4.06 6.38 7.88
C ASN A 94 -3.13 7.51 7.41
N ALA A 95 -2.21 7.24 6.48
CA ALA A 95 -1.31 8.25 5.91
C ALA A 95 -2.07 9.34 5.14
N VAL A 96 -3.10 8.97 4.37
CA VAL A 96 -4.00 9.92 3.70
C VAL A 96 -4.72 10.80 4.71
N ASN A 97 -5.29 10.21 5.77
CA ASN A 97 -6.01 10.97 6.80
C ASN A 97 -5.09 11.94 7.54
N LEU A 98 -3.88 11.50 7.93
CA LEU A 98 -2.87 12.38 8.53
C LEU A 98 -2.48 13.52 7.60
N SER A 99 -2.33 13.25 6.30
CA SER A 99 -1.99 14.28 5.31
C SER A 99 -3.11 15.31 5.13
N LYS A 100 -4.39 14.88 5.18
CA LYS A 100 -5.55 15.81 5.18
C LYS A 100 -5.53 16.71 6.42
N MET A 101 -5.32 16.15 7.61
CA MET A 101 -5.21 16.92 8.84
C MET A 101 -4.01 17.88 8.83
N ALA A 102 -2.87 17.44 8.31
CA ALA A 102 -1.69 18.30 8.14
C ALA A 102 -1.98 19.48 7.21
N ALA A 103 -2.72 19.25 6.13
CA ALA A 103 -3.15 20.30 5.21
C ALA A 103 -4.01 21.37 5.91
N GLU A 104 -4.94 20.93 6.77
CA GLU A 104 -5.83 21.81 7.52
C GLU A 104 -5.05 22.61 8.57
N ALA A 105 -4.14 21.97 9.31
CA ALA A 105 -3.28 22.63 10.29
C ALA A 105 -2.38 23.68 9.62
N ALA A 106 -1.78 23.36 8.47
CA ALA A 106 -0.97 24.29 7.68
C ALA A 106 -1.80 25.49 7.20
N TYR A 107 -3.04 25.25 6.72
CA TYR A 107 -3.93 26.33 6.30
C TYR A 107 -4.28 27.27 7.46
N ALA A 108 -4.72 26.71 8.60
CA ALA A 108 -5.12 27.46 9.79
C ALA A 108 -3.95 28.26 10.40
N SER A 109 -2.72 27.79 10.24
CA SER A 109 -1.51 28.44 10.77
C SER A 109 -0.86 29.45 9.81
N GLY A 110 -1.49 29.72 8.65
CA GLY A 110 -0.98 30.64 7.63
C GLY A 110 0.15 30.07 6.75
N ALA A 111 0.41 28.75 6.81
CA ALA A 111 1.32 28.04 5.91
C ALA A 111 0.57 27.57 4.64
N HIS A 112 -0.08 28.50 3.92
CA HIS A 112 -0.96 28.17 2.80
C HIS A 112 -0.28 27.39 1.66
N GLN A 113 0.98 27.70 1.34
CA GLN A 113 1.74 26.97 0.31
C GLN A 113 1.96 25.50 0.69
N ALA A 114 2.29 25.23 1.95
CA ALA A 114 2.44 23.86 2.46
C ALA A 114 1.12 23.10 2.43
N SER A 115 0.00 23.77 2.75
CA SER A 115 -1.35 23.21 2.65
C SER A 115 -1.72 22.82 1.21
N ILE A 116 -1.43 23.69 0.23
CA ILE A 116 -1.68 23.39 -1.19
C ILE A 116 -0.84 22.19 -1.64
N LEU A 117 0.46 22.19 -1.32
CA LEU A 117 1.37 21.11 -1.70
C LEU A 117 0.89 19.73 -1.21
N VAL A 118 0.58 19.61 0.08
CA VAL A 118 0.12 18.32 0.64
C VAL A 118 -1.24 17.91 0.06
N ARG A 119 -2.13 18.84 -0.26
CA ARG A 119 -3.41 18.53 -0.92
C ARG A 119 -3.20 18.00 -2.33
N THR A 120 -2.28 18.60 -3.09
CA THR A 120 -1.88 18.10 -4.41
C THR A 120 -1.25 16.72 -4.30
N ASN A 121 -0.45 16.44 -3.28
CA ASN A 121 0.15 15.11 -3.07
C ASN A 121 -0.87 14.01 -2.72
N ILE A 122 -2.03 14.37 -2.18
CA ILE A 122 -3.11 13.42 -1.86
C ILE A 122 -3.95 13.05 -3.11
N GLN A 123 -4.05 13.98 -4.07
CA GLN A 123 -4.84 13.82 -5.30
C GLN A 123 -4.16 12.89 -6.30
#